data_AF-A0AAD6R5I0-F1
#
_entry.id   AF-A0AAD6R5I0-F1
#
_cell.length_a   1.000
_cell.length_b   1.000
_cell.length_c   1.000
_cell.angle_alpha   90.00
_cell.angle_beta   90.00
_cell.angle_gamma   90.00
#
_symmetry.space_group_name_H-M   'P 1'
#
loop_
_entity.id
_entity.type
_entity.pdbx_description
1 polymer ?
#
loop_
_entity_poly.entity_id
_entity_poly.type
_entity_poly.pdbx_seq_one_letter_code
_entity_poly.pdbx_strand_id
1 'polypeptide(L)'
;MEIFTKQLTPIDFGKGLELPQYNSNLKTLQHIQGTIELSTIVESATGTRLPEPVTIHCSTIRGSLVFKTGWFGIARDFALKSGDTVTFFQEVNGGAQFKLKVRNVRSSKEEM
;
A
#
# COMPACT_ATOMS: atom_id res chain seq x y z
N MET A 1 12.02 -3.93 5.60
CA MET A 1 11.83 -5.10 4.72
C MET A 1 10.69 -4.81 3.76
N GLU A 2 10.92 -4.90 2.46
CA GLU A 2 9.86 -4.79 1.46
C GLU A 2 8.91 -6.00 1.54
N ILE A 3 7.62 -5.72 1.61
CA ILE A 3 6.58 -6.74 1.59
C ILE A 3 6.10 -6.94 0.15
N PHE A 4 5.74 -5.87 -0.54
CA PHE A 4 5.38 -5.94 -1.96
C PHE A 4 5.57 -4.61 -2.66
N THR A 5 5.74 -4.69 -3.97
CA THR A 5 5.59 -3.56 -4.89
C THR A 5 4.53 -3.91 -5.92
N LYS A 6 3.61 -2.97 -6.20
CA LYS A 6 2.51 -3.17 -7.15
C LYS A 6 2.31 -1.93 -8.02
N GLN A 7 2.18 -2.17 -9.33
CA GLN A 7 1.58 -1.19 -10.24
C GLN A 7 0.05 -1.23 -10.14
N LEU A 8 -0.56 -0.09 -9.91
CA LEU A 8 -2.00 0.06 -9.72
C LEU A 8 -2.75 -0.15 -11.03
N THR A 9 -3.87 -0.85 -10.93
CA THR A 9 -4.80 -1.14 -12.02
C THR A 9 -6.15 -0.48 -11.74
N PRO A 10 -7.06 -0.36 -12.73
CA PRO A 10 -8.39 0.18 -12.49
C PRO A 10 -9.17 -0.57 -11.40
N ILE A 11 -8.89 -1.86 -11.21
CA ILE A 11 -9.53 -2.72 -10.20
C ILE A 11 -9.23 -2.19 -8.79
N ASP A 12 -8.02 -1.69 -8.56
CA ASP A 12 -7.55 -1.24 -7.24
C ASP A 12 -8.34 -0.03 -6.71
N PHE A 13 -8.94 0.75 -7.62
CA PHE A 13 -9.76 1.91 -7.27
C PHE A 13 -11.24 1.55 -7.08
N GLY A 14 -11.70 0.41 -7.60
CA GLY A 14 -13.09 -0.04 -7.47
C GLY A 14 -13.32 -1.05 -6.35
N LYS A 15 -12.35 -1.94 -6.09
CA LYS A 15 -12.52 -3.07 -5.16
C LYS A 15 -11.61 -3.02 -3.93
N GLY A 16 -10.69 -2.05 -3.89
CA GLY A 16 -9.58 -2.01 -2.94
C GLY A 16 -8.28 -2.52 -3.56
N LEU A 17 -7.14 -2.21 -2.95
CA LEU A 17 -5.84 -2.63 -3.45
C LEU A 17 -5.67 -4.13 -3.26
N GLU A 18 -5.64 -4.89 -4.36
CA GLU A 18 -5.38 -6.33 -4.31
C GLU A 18 -3.88 -6.59 -4.22
N LEU A 19 -3.43 -7.32 -3.21
CA LEU A 19 -2.00 -7.51 -2.97
C LEU A 19 -1.42 -8.54 -3.96
N PRO A 20 -0.26 -8.27 -4.57
CA PRO A 20 0.34 -9.18 -5.53
C PRO A 20 0.81 -10.46 -4.82
N GLN A 21 0.38 -11.61 -5.32
CA GLN A 21 0.71 -12.92 -4.73
C GLN A 21 2.15 -13.39 -5.08
N TYR A 22 2.67 -12.94 -6.22
CA TYR A 22 4.01 -13.30 -6.70
C TYR A 22 5.05 -12.24 -6.31
N ASN A 23 6.27 -12.68 -5.99
CA ASN A 23 7.40 -11.82 -5.58
C ASN A 23 7.09 -10.91 -4.38
N SER A 24 6.25 -11.39 -3.46
CA SER A 24 5.84 -10.67 -2.26
C SER A 24 6.12 -11.47 -0.99
N ASN A 25 6.42 -10.78 0.11
CA ASN A 25 6.57 -11.36 1.43
C ASN A 25 5.25 -11.37 2.22
N LEU A 26 4.11 -11.67 1.57
CA LEU A 26 2.77 -11.59 2.20
C LEU A 26 2.61 -12.46 3.45
N LYS A 27 3.45 -13.49 3.63
CA LYS A 27 3.54 -14.30 4.86
C LYS A 27 3.71 -13.46 6.14
N THR A 28 4.28 -12.26 6.03
CA THR A 28 4.44 -11.32 7.16
C THR A 28 3.11 -10.71 7.60
N LEU A 29 2.11 -10.73 6.71
CA LEU A 29 0.74 -10.32 6.97
C LEU A 29 -0.18 -11.51 7.28
N GLN A 30 0.24 -12.75 6.98
CA GLN A 30 -0.61 -13.94 7.09
C GLN A 30 -0.74 -14.51 8.52
N HIS A 31 -0.16 -13.88 9.53
CA HIS A 31 -0.20 -14.41 10.91
C HIS A 31 -1.56 -14.23 11.63
N ILE A 32 -2.55 -13.60 11.01
CA ILE A 32 -3.79 -13.21 11.68
C ILE A 32 -4.98 -13.72 10.87
N GLN A 33 -5.74 -14.63 11.46
CA GLN A 33 -7.02 -15.07 10.89
C GLN A 33 -8.03 -13.91 10.97
N GLY A 34 -8.61 -13.52 9.83
CA GLY A 34 -9.65 -12.48 9.75
C GLY A 34 -9.18 -11.16 9.14
N THR A 35 -9.76 -10.05 9.60
CA THR A 35 -9.37 -8.69 9.19
C THR A 35 -8.24 -8.20 10.07
N ILE A 36 -7.20 -7.64 9.45
CA ILE A 36 -6.05 -7.07 10.13
C ILE A 36 -6.09 -5.56 9.97
N GLU A 37 -5.91 -4.84 11.08
CA GLU A 37 -5.73 -3.40 11.06
C GLU A 37 -4.23 -3.09 11.06
N LEU A 38 -3.78 -2.40 10.01
CA LEU A 38 -2.38 -2.02 9.80
C LEU A 38 -2.26 -0.51 9.95
N SER A 39 -1.75 -0.04 11.09
CA SER A 39 -1.37 1.37 11.24
C SER A 39 -0.19 1.66 10.31
N THR A 40 -0.42 2.48 9.29
CA THR A 40 0.51 2.63 8.15
C THR A 40 0.88 4.10 7.96
N ILE A 41 2.18 4.41 8.01
CA ILE A 41 2.67 5.72 7.60
C ILE A 41 2.70 5.77 6.07
N VAL A 42 2.13 6.81 5.48
CA VAL A 42 2.04 6.93 4.02
C VAL A 42 2.85 8.12 3.55
N GLU A 43 3.73 7.88 2.59
CA GLU A 43 4.59 8.91 2.01
C GLU A 43 4.72 8.74 0.50
N SER A 44 4.91 9.85 -0.20
CA SER A 44 5.24 9.88 -1.62
C SER A 44 6.74 9.72 -1.84
N ALA A 45 7.11 9.30 -3.05
CA ALA A 45 8.50 9.24 -3.49
C ALA A 45 9.22 10.60 -3.41
N THR A 46 8.47 11.72 -3.46
CA THR A 46 9.00 13.09 -3.34
C THR A 46 9.11 13.58 -1.89
N GLY A 47 8.82 12.72 -0.90
CA GLY A 47 8.98 13.03 0.53
C GLY A 47 7.75 13.66 1.20
N THR A 48 6.67 13.92 0.47
CA THR A 48 5.40 14.35 1.08
C THR A 48 4.80 13.19 1.86
N ARG A 49 4.55 13.38 3.16
CA ARG A 49 4.01 12.38 4.09
C ARG A 49 2.67 12.85 4.63
N LEU A 50 1.74 11.92 4.86
CA LEU A 50 0.51 12.23 5.60
C LEU A 50 0.84 12.55 7.07
N PRO A 51 0.12 13.52 7.69
CA PRO A 51 0.42 13.95 9.06
C PRO A 51 0.26 12.79 10.06
N GLU A 52 -0.81 12.02 9.93
CA GLU A 52 -1.12 10.89 10.79
C GLU A 52 -1.02 9.55 10.03
N PRO A 53 -0.65 8.45 10.71
CA PRO A 53 -0.76 7.10 10.16
C PRO A 53 -2.20 6.78 9.75
N VAL A 54 -2.36 6.06 8.65
CA VAL A 54 -3.65 5.59 8.16
C VAL A 54 -3.87 4.15 8.61
N THR A 55 -5.00 3.87 9.24
CA THR A 55 -5.42 2.49 9.54
C THR A 55 -5.91 1.82 8.25
N ILE A 56 -5.15 0.85 7.77
CA ILE A 56 -5.50 0.06 6.58
C ILE A 56 -6.10 -1.28 7.02
N HIS A 57 -7.28 -1.61 6.54
CA HIS A 57 -7.89 -2.92 6.80
C HIS A 57 -7.47 -3.89 5.71
N CYS A 58 -6.67 -4.89 6.08
CA CYS A 58 -6.31 -6.01 5.24
C CYS A 58 -7.29 -7.15 5.48
N SER A 59 -7.93 -7.64 4.41
CA SER A 59 -8.90 -8.73 4.47
C SER A 59 -8.62 -9.75 3.37
N THR A 60 -9.03 -11.00 3.60
CA THR A 60 -8.93 -12.06 2.59
C THR A 60 -10.23 -12.16 1.79
N ILE A 61 -10.14 -12.07 0.46
CA ILE A 61 -11.27 -12.21 -0.47
C ILE A 61 -10.89 -13.25 -1.52
N ARG A 62 -11.61 -14.37 -1.55
CA ARG A 62 -11.39 -15.46 -2.52
C ARG A 62 -9.92 -15.93 -2.60
N GLY A 63 -9.21 -15.91 -1.47
CA GLY A 63 -7.80 -16.30 -1.39
C GLY A 63 -6.78 -15.18 -1.62
N SER A 64 -7.20 -13.99 -2.11
CA SER A 64 -6.34 -12.82 -2.24
C SER A 64 -6.44 -11.92 -1.00
N LEU A 65 -5.31 -11.35 -0.56
CA LEU A 65 -5.32 -10.25 0.42
C LEU A 65 -5.69 -8.94 -0.28
N VAL A 66 -6.54 -8.14 0.37
CA VAL A 66 -7.04 -6.86 -0.16
C VAL A 66 -7.00 -5.80 0.93
N PHE A 67 -6.39 -4.66 0.64
CA PHE A 67 -6.50 -3.45 1.46
C PHE A 67 -7.76 -2.68 1.06
N LYS A 68 -8.68 -2.49 2.01
CA LYS A 68 -9.96 -1.81 1.79
C LYS A 68 -10.06 -0.47 2.51
N THR A 69 -10.40 -0.49 3.81
CA THR A 69 -10.47 0.71 4.63
C THR A 69 -9.10 1.39 4.65
N GLY A 70 -9.06 2.71 4.62
CA GLY A 70 -7.82 3.51 4.54
C GLY A 70 -7.27 3.65 3.11
N TRP A 71 -7.32 2.59 2.28
CA TRP A 71 -6.79 2.62 0.92
C TRP A 71 -7.44 3.69 0.03
N PHE A 72 -8.77 3.79 0.02
CA PHE A 72 -9.46 4.76 -0.82
C PHE A 72 -9.13 6.21 -0.44
N GLY A 73 -8.92 6.48 0.85
CA GLY A 73 -8.46 7.78 1.35
C GLY A 73 -7.08 8.10 0.82
N ILE A 74 -6.13 7.16 0.96
CA ILE A 74 -4.77 7.29 0.44
C ILE A 74 -4.77 7.55 -1.07
N ALA A 75 -5.51 6.75 -1.84
CA ALA A 75 -5.58 6.89 -3.29
C ALA A 75 -6.09 8.27 -3.72
N ARG A 76 -7.07 8.82 -2.97
CA ARG A 76 -7.59 10.17 -3.20
C ARG A 76 -6.57 11.24 -2.82
N ASP A 77 -5.98 11.14 -1.63
CA ASP A 77 -5.13 12.19 -1.05
C ASP A 77 -3.82 12.36 -1.85
N PHE A 78 -3.30 11.28 -2.43
CA PHE A 78 -2.14 11.32 -3.34
C PHE A 78 -2.53 11.36 -4.83
N ALA A 79 -3.82 11.52 -5.14
CA ALA A 79 -4.37 11.56 -6.50
C ALA A 79 -3.81 10.43 -7.39
N LEU A 80 -3.78 9.21 -6.85
CA LEU A 80 -3.25 8.02 -7.51
C LEU A 80 -4.13 7.62 -8.69
N LYS A 81 -3.49 7.09 -9.73
CA LYS A 81 -4.16 6.60 -10.94
C LYS A 81 -3.62 5.24 -11.36
N SER A 82 -4.35 4.58 -12.25
CA SER A 82 -3.85 3.37 -12.92
C SER A 82 -2.49 3.65 -13.55
N GLY A 83 -1.55 2.73 -13.37
CA GLY A 83 -0.16 2.88 -13.80
C GLY A 83 0.80 3.37 -12.71
N ASP A 84 0.31 4.08 -11.69
CA ASP A 84 1.13 4.48 -10.54
C ASP A 84 1.60 3.25 -9.75
N THR A 85 2.65 3.40 -8.95
CA THR A 85 3.23 2.29 -8.19
C THR A 85 3.14 2.55 -6.70
N VAL A 86 2.84 1.51 -5.94
CA VAL A 86 2.91 1.53 -4.48
C VAL A 86 3.85 0.43 -3.99
N THR A 87 4.64 0.75 -2.97
CA THR A 87 5.55 -0.19 -2.30
C THR A 87 5.22 -0.21 -0.82
N PHE A 88 4.92 -1.39 -0.30
CA PHE A 88 4.58 -1.60 1.10
C PHE A 88 5.72 -2.31 1.81
N PHE A 89 6.09 -1.83 2.98
CA PHE A 89 7.21 -2.33 3.74
C PHE A 89 6.95 -2.27 5.24
N GLN A 90 7.66 -3.12 5.98
CA GLN A 90 7.68 -3.13 7.43
C GLN A 90 9.08 -2.72 7.90
N GLU A 91 9.14 -1.74 8.80
CA GLU A 91 10.38 -1.40 9.49
C GLU A 91 10.71 -2.47 10.54
N VAL A 92 11.96 -2.92 10.53
CA VAL A 92 12.42 -4.03 11.37
C VAL A 92 13.17 -3.54 12.61
N ASN A 93 13.65 -2.29 12.59
CA ASN A 93 14.62 -1.76 13.57
C ASN A 93 14.06 -0.64 14.47
N GLY A 94 12.74 -0.44 14.54
CA GLY A 94 12.13 0.69 15.27
C GLY A 94 10.76 0.42 15.90
N GLY A 95 10.44 -0.85 16.15
CA GLY A 95 9.05 -1.30 16.35
C GLY A 95 8.44 -1.67 15.00
N ALA A 96 7.55 -2.66 14.98
CA ALA A 96 6.95 -3.21 13.77
C ALA A 96 5.98 -2.21 13.07
N GLN A 97 6.52 -1.11 12.55
CA GLN A 97 5.76 -0.05 11.90
C GLN A 97 5.64 -0.34 10.40
N PHE A 98 4.41 -0.28 9.89
CA PHE A 98 4.15 -0.38 8.46
C PHE A 98 4.27 0.97 7.78
N LYS A 99 4.77 0.94 6.54
CA LYS A 99 4.93 2.09 5.68
C LYS A 99 4.47 1.77 4.25
N LEU A 100 3.82 2.74 3.62
CA LEU A 100 3.40 2.68 2.23
C LEU A 100 4.01 3.86 1.47
N LYS A 101 4.89 3.54 0.51
CA LYS A 101 5.45 4.51 -0.43
C LYS A 101 4.60 4.55 -1.69
N VAL A 102 4.24 5.74 -2.13
CA VAL A 102 3.49 5.95 -3.39
C VAL A 102 4.34 6.69 -4.41
N ARG A 103 4.28 6.27 -5.67
CA ARG A 103 5.01 6.87 -6.79
C ARG A 103 4.07 7.09 -7.96
N ASN A 104 3.84 8.36 -8.31
CA ASN A 104 3.10 8.70 -9.51
C ASN A 104 3.98 8.57 -10.76
N VAL A 105 3.46 7.99 -11.85
CA VAL A 105 4.18 7.87 -13.13
C VAL A 105 4.52 9.24 -13.71
N ARG A 106 3.63 10.22 -13.52
CA ARG A 106 3.79 11.59 -14.00
C ARG A 106 4.95 12.35 -13.33
N SER A 107 5.22 12.11 -12.05
CA SER A 107 6.34 12.75 -11.34
C SER A 107 7.71 12.21 -11.78
N SER A 108 7.76 11.11 -12.55
CA SER A 108 9.00 10.59 -13.12
C SER A 108 9.36 11.21 -14.48
N LYS A 109 8.51 12.09 -15.04
CA LYS A 109 8.72 12.73 -16.35
C LYS A 109 9.21 14.18 -16.27
N GLU A 110 9.36 14.74 -15.07
CA GLU A 110 9.89 16.11 -14.88
C GLU A 110 11.42 16.17 -14.70
N GLU A 111 12.11 15.02 -14.77
CA GLU A 111 13.59 14.94 -14.72
C GLU A 111 14.20 14.33 -15.99
N MET A 112 13.80 14.79 -17.19
CA MET A 112 14.52 14.48 -18.44
C MET A 112 14.58 15.66 -19.40
#